data_AF-A0AAW8RRP2-F1
#
_entry.id   AF-A0AAW8RRP2-F1
#
_cell.length_a   1.000
_cell.length_b   1.000
_cell.length_c   1.000
_cell.angle_alpha   90.00
_cell.angle_beta   90.00
_cell.angle_gamma   90.00
#
_symmetry.space_group_name_H-M   'P 1'
#
loop_
_entity.id
_entity.type
_entity.pdbx_description
1 polymer ?
#
loop_
_entity_poly.entity_id
_entity_poly.type
_entity_poly.pdbx_seq_one_letter_code
_entity_poly.pdbx_strand_id
1 'polypeptide(L)' 'MKHLTNDELLKQAEKLTECVQQIKVLHRLAENLEYSRVSGDQFAVNHQIQSGLLGDMGDSLQTLEEAIQEISNTICPD' A
#
# COMPACT_ATOMS: atom_id res chain seq x y z
N MET A 1 -8.85 -3.38 28.59
CA MET A 1 -8.11 -2.58 27.60
C MET A 1 -6.75 -2.21 28.17
N LYS A 2 -5.67 -2.59 27.49
CA LYS A 2 -4.32 -2.14 27.86
C LYS A 2 -4.20 -0.68 27.43
N HIS A 3 -3.87 0.23 28.34
CA HIS A 3 -3.55 1.60 27.96
C HIS A 3 -2.17 1.63 27.31
N LEU A 4 -2.12 2.01 26.04
CA LEU A 4 -0.87 2.25 25.33
C LEU A 4 -0.20 3.51 25.88
N THR A 5 1.12 3.49 25.94
CA THR A 5 1.92 4.69 26.23
C THR A 5 1.92 5.64 25.02
N ASN A 6 2.30 6.89 25.25
CA ASN A 6 2.48 7.85 24.15
C ASN A 6 3.53 7.38 23.13
N ASP A 7 4.58 6.70 23.60
CA ASP A 7 5.63 6.15 22.74
C ASP A 7 5.09 4.99 21.88
N GLU A 8 4.24 4.13 22.46
CA GLU A 8 3.59 3.05 21.72
C GLU A 8 2.62 3.60 20.65
N LEU A 9 1.87 4.66 20.98
CA LEU A 9 0.98 5.36 20.03
C LEU A 9 1.76 6.07 18.92
N LEU A 10 2.87 6.74 19.25
CA LEU A 10 3.74 7.38 18.28
C LEU A 10 4.27 6.36 17.26
N LYS A 11 4.71 5.19 17.75
CA LYS A 11 5.16 4.10 16.87
C LYS A 11 4.07 3.61 15.93
N GLN A 12 2.81 3.55 16.36
CA GLN A 12 1.71 3.21 15.45
C GLN A 12 1.46 4.30 14.41
N ALA A 13 1.57 5.57 14.79
CA ALA A 13 1.44 6.70 13.86
C ALA A 13 2.55 6.73 12.80
N GLU A 14 3.78 6.39 13.19
CA GLU A 14 4.91 6.20 12.26
C GLU A 14 4.61 5.10 11.24
N LYS A 15 4.18 3.92 11.70
CA LYS A 15 3.75 2.82 10.81
C LYS A 15 2.62 3.22 9.87
N LEU A 16 1.62 3.96 10.35
CA LEU A 16 0.54 4.49 9.49
C LEU A 16 1.09 5.44 8.41
N THR A 17 2.07 6.26 8.76
CA THR A 17 2.72 7.18 7.81
C THR A 17 3.45 6.40 6.71
N GLU A 18 4.14 5.32 7.06
CA GLU A 18 4.76 4.40 6.11
C GLU A 18 3.72 3.76 5.18
N CYS A 19 2.60 3.30 5.73
CA CYS A 19 1.49 2.75 4.95
C CYS A 19 0.96 3.76 3.93
N VAL A 20 0.73 5.01 4.35
CA VAL A 20 0.29 6.10 3.46
C VAL A 20 1.30 6.33 2.34
N GLN A 21 2.60 6.25 2.62
CA GLN A 21 3.62 6.44 1.60
C GLN A 21 3.62 5.30 0.56
N GLN A 22 3.43 4.05 0.99
CA GLN A 22 3.27 2.91 0.08
C GLN A 22 2.00 3.04 -0.78
N ILE A 23 0.87 3.47 -0.20
CA ILE A 23 -0.38 3.72 -0.95
C ILE A 23 -0.15 4.77 -2.05
N LYS A 24 0.60 5.84 -1.78
CA LYS A 24 0.93 6.85 -2.82
C LYS A 24 1.73 6.26 -3.97
N VAL A 25 2.65 5.33 -3.68
CA VAL A 25 3.43 4.64 -4.73
C VAL A 25 2.50 3.76 -5.57
N LEU A 26 1.63 2.96 -4.94
CA LEU A 26 0.63 2.14 -5.62
C LEU A 26 -0.30 2.98 -6.51
N HIS A 27 -0.77 4.12 -5.99
CA HIS A 27 -1.61 5.03 -6.76
C HIS A 27 -0.91 5.52 -8.02
N ARG A 28 0.36 5.93 -7.90
CA ARG A 28 1.16 6.39 -9.05
C ARG A 28 1.42 5.27 -10.08
N LEU A 29 1.62 4.03 -9.63
CA LEU A 29 1.77 2.88 -10.52
C LEU A 29 0.45 2.62 -11.28
N ALA A 30 -0.69 2.68 -10.60
CA ALA A 30 -2.00 2.55 -11.22
C ALA A 30 -2.28 3.68 -12.23
N GLU A 31 -1.97 4.93 -11.90
CA GLU A 31 -2.10 6.08 -12.80
C GLU A 31 -1.25 5.91 -14.06
N ASN A 32 -0.02 5.42 -13.93
CA ASN A 32 0.87 5.18 -15.08
C ASN A 32 0.31 4.10 -16.01
N LEU A 33 -0.21 3.01 -15.46
CA LEU A 33 -0.84 1.94 -16.24
C LEU A 33 -2.09 2.45 -16.97
N GLU A 34 -2.93 3.22 -16.28
CA GLU A 34 -4.13 3.80 -16.86
C GLU A 34 -3.78 4.81 -17.96
N TYR A 35 -2.76 5.63 -17.76
CA TYR A 35 -2.26 6.54 -18.79
C TYR A 35 -1.80 5.79 -20.04
N SER A 36 -1.00 4.73 -19.89
CA SER A 36 -0.57 3.89 -21.02
C SER A 36 -1.77 3.26 -21.74
N ARG A 37 -2.79 2.82 -21.00
CA ARG A 37 -4.03 2.28 -21.57
C ARG A 37 -4.80 3.32 -22.37
N VAL A 38 -5.02 4.51 -21.82
CA VAL A 38 -5.81 5.59 -22.44
C VAL A 38 -5.09 6.22 -23.63
N SER A 39 -3.77 6.34 -23.57
CA SER A 39 -2.94 6.85 -24.67
C SER A 39 -2.79 5.86 -25.84
N GLY A 40 -3.22 4.60 -25.66
CA GLY A 40 -3.12 3.55 -26.68
C GLY A 40 -1.72 2.95 -26.81
N ASP A 41 -0.84 3.14 -25.82
CA ASP A 41 0.50 2.56 -25.79
C ASP A 41 0.44 1.08 -25.39
N GLN A 42 0.10 0.24 -26.37
CA GLN A 42 -0.05 -1.20 -26.17
C GLN A 42 1.27 -1.87 -25.77
N PHE A 43 2.41 -1.32 -26.17
CA PHE A 43 3.71 -1.86 -25.78
C PHE A 43 3.94 -1.66 -24.28
N ALA A 44 3.73 -0.44 -23.77
CA ALA A 44 3.87 -0.15 -22.34
C ALA A 44 2.89 -0.97 -21.49
N VAL A 45 1.63 -1.09 -21.90
CA VAL A 45 0.63 -1.92 -21.19
C VAL A 45 1.06 -3.39 -21.15
N ASN A 46 1.43 -3.97 -22.30
CA ASN A 46 1.85 -5.37 -22.35
C ASN A 46 3.12 -5.61 -21.52
N HIS A 47 4.08 -4.68 -21.58
CA HIS A 47 5.30 -4.77 -20.78
C HIS A 47 4.98 -4.76 -19.28
N GLN A 48 4.13 -3.85 -18.81
CA GLN A 48 3.74 -3.78 -17.40
C GLN A 48 3.00 -5.03 -16.92
N ILE A 49 2.13 -5.62 -17.75
CA ILE A 49 1.46 -6.88 -17.44
C ILE A 49 2.48 -8.02 -17.36
N GLN A 50 3.41 -8.11 -18.31
CA GLN A 50 4.39 -9.18 -18.39
C GLN A 50 5.51 -9.07 -17.35
N SER A 51 5.82 -7.85 -16.88
CA SER A 51 6.88 -7.64 -15.89
C SER A 51 6.50 -8.10 -14.49
N GLY A 52 5.25 -8.50 -14.26
CA GLY A 52 4.75 -8.85 -12.94
C GLY A 52 4.32 -7.65 -12.09
N LEU A 53 4.27 -6.44 -12.66
CA LEU A 53 3.92 -5.21 -11.91
C LEU A 53 2.59 -5.35 -11.15
N LEU A 54 1.59 -5.98 -11.77
CA LEU A 54 0.29 -6.21 -11.13
C LEU A 54 0.39 -7.16 -9.93
N GLY A 55 1.29 -8.16 -9.99
CA GLY A 55 1.59 -9.04 -8.87
C GLY A 55 2.26 -8.27 -7.73
N ASP A 56 3.30 -7.50 -8.03
CA ASP A 56 4.00 -6.67 -7.05
C ASP A 56 3.06 -5.65 -6.36
N MET A 57 2.12 -5.08 -7.13
CA MET A 57 1.06 -4.22 -6.59
C MET A 57 0.12 -4.98 -5.65
N GLY A 58 -0.26 -6.21 -6.00
CA GLY A 58 -1.07 -7.09 -5.15
C GLY A 58 -0.37 -7.46 -3.84
N ASP A 59 0.89 -7.87 -3.91
CA ASP A 59 1.70 -8.23 -2.72
C ASP A 59 1.89 -7.02 -1.79
N SER A 60 2.09 -5.84 -2.38
CA SER A 60 2.18 -4.58 -1.62
C SER A 60 0.85 -4.22 -0.95
N LEU A 61 -0.29 -4.43 -1.63
CA LEU A 61 -1.62 -4.24 -1.04
C LEU A 61 -1.86 -5.21 0.12
N GLN A 62 -1.50 -6.48 -0.02
CA GLN A 62 -1.61 -7.45 1.07
C GLN A 62 -0.76 -7.02 2.28
N THR A 63 0.48 -6.61 2.05
CA THR A 63 1.37 -6.12 3.12
C THR A 63 0.78 -4.91 3.85
N LEU A 64 0.12 -4.01 3.11
CA LEU A 64 -0.58 -2.86 3.68
C LEU A 64 -1.79 -3.27 4.53
N GLU A 65 -2.59 -4.22 4.06
CA GLU A 65 -3.75 -4.74 4.82
C GLU A 65 -3.30 -5.35 6.14
N GLU A 66 -2.26 -6.19 6.11
CA GLU A 66 -1.67 -6.81 7.30
C GLU A 66 -1.14 -5.76 8.29
N ALA A 67 -0.39 -4.77 7.80
CA ALA A 67 0.15 -3.69 8.63
C ALA A 67 -0.96 -2.84 9.29
N ILE A 68 -2.00 -2.50 8.54
CA ILE A 68 -3.15 -1.74 9.06
C ILE A 68 -3.90 -2.57 10.11
N GLN A 69 -4.10 -3.87 9.86
CA GLN A 69 -4.75 -4.76 10.82
C GLN A 69 -3.94 -4.88 12.11
N GLU A 70 -2.61 -5.01 12.04
CA GLU A 70 -1.73 -5.02 13.21
C GLU A 70 -1.85 -3.72 14.03
N ILE A 71 -1.86 -2.57 13.35
CA ILE A 71 -2.02 -1.26 13.98
C ILE A 71 -3.38 -1.18 14.67
N SER A 72 -4.46 -1.59 13.99
CA SER A 72 -5.82 -1.62 14.55
C SER A 72 -5.89 -2.51 15.79
N ASN A 73 -5.39 -3.74 15.71
CA ASN A 73 -5.36 -4.68 16.83
C ASN A 73 -4.53 -4.16 18.01
N THR A 74 -3.50 -3.35 17.73
CA THR A 74 -2.67 -2.75 18.78
C THR A 74 -3.41 -1.62 19.50
N ILE A 75 -4.08 -0.73 18.74
CA ILE A 75 -4.76 0.46 19.28
C ILE A 75 -6.11 0.09 19.92
N CYS A 76 -6.86 -0.81 19.27
CA CYS A 76 -8.18 -1.27 19.65
C CYS A 76 -8.23 -2.80 19.53
N PRO A 77 -7.61 -3.53 20.48
CA PRO A 77 -7.73 -4.99 20.53
C PRO A 77 -9.18 -5.37 20.83
N ASP A 78 -9.70 -6.37 20.12
CA ASP A 78 -10.99 -7.01 20.41
C ASP A 78 -11.05 -7.57 21.86
#